data_AF-A0A7M3TCX5-F1
#
_entry.id   AF-A0A7M3TCX5-F1
#
_cell.length_a   1.000
_cell.length_b   1.000
_cell.length_c   1.000
_cell.angle_alpha   90.00
_cell.angle_beta   90.00
_cell.angle_gamma   90.00
#
_symmetry.space_group_name_H-M   'P 1'
#
loop_
_entity.id
_entity.type
_entity.pdbx_description
1 polymer ?
#
loop_
_entity_poly.entity_id
_entity_poly.type
_entity_poly.pdbx_seq_one_letter_code
_entity_poly.pdbx_strand_id
1 'polypeptide(L)'
;MLNFQKKLKIFLDILSQNRESYADSFNDDIYIISENYDYLFLEKLNSEEEIKNWINKLKSRIVMSEDDALLEDIVDDYIMCG
;
A
#
# COMPACT_ATOMS: atom_id res chain seq x y z
N MET A 1 18.87 -7.96 -2.82
CA MET A 1 17.55 -7.85 -2.18
C MET A 1 17.62 -6.80 -1.09
N LEU A 2 16.63 -5.91 -1.03
CA LEU A 2 16.47 -5.00 0.11
C LEU A 2 16.13 -5.81 1.37
N ASN A 3 16.68 -5.44 2.52
CA ASN A 3 16.25 -6.02 3.79
C ASN A 3 14.86 -5.47 4.19
N PHE A 4 14.14 -6.20 5.05
CA PHE A 4 12.77 -5.85 5.43
C PHE A 4 12.66 -4.42 5.99
N GLN A 5 13.56 -4.01 6.88
CA GLN A 5 13.57 -2.66 7.45
C GLN A 5 13.68 -1.56 6.38
N LYS A 6 14.48 -1.78 5.33
CA LYS A 6 14.60 -0.82 4.24
C LYS A 6 13.36 -0.80 3.35
N LYS A 7 12.71 -1.95 3.14
CA LYS A 7 11.42 -2.01 2.43
C LYS A 7 10.33 -1.28 3.20
N LEU A 8 10.23 -1.52 4.51
CA LEU A 8 9.28 -0.85 5.40
C LEU A 8 9.52 0.66 5.38
N LYS A 9 10.77 1.10 5.52
CA LYS A 9 11.10 2.53 5.44
C LYS A 9 10.64 3.15 4.12
N ILE A 10 10.94 2.52 2.98
CA ILE A 10 10.52 3.01 1.66
C ILE A 10 9.00 3.11 1.57
N PHE A 11 8.29 2.07 2.04
CA PHE A 11 6.83 2.03 2.04
C PHE A 11 6.24 3.20 2.85
N LEU A 12 6.73 3.40 4.07
CA LEU A 12 6.30 4.50 4.95
C LEU A 12 6.66 5.86 4.37
N ASP A 13 7.87 6.02 3.83
CA ASP A 13 8.32 7.26 3.20
C ASP A 13 7.37 7.64 2.05
N ILE A 14 6.90 6.68 1.24
CA ILE A 14 5.94 6.91 0.14
C ILE A 14 4.57 7.35 0.68
N LEU A 15 4.05 6.67 1.71
CA LEU A 15 2.74 7.01 2.26
C LEU A 15 2.74 8.35 3.01
N SER A 16 3.88 8.75 3.57
CA SER A 16 4.06 10.03 4.26
C SER A 16 4.22 11.24 3.33
N GLN A 17 4.30 11.03 2.02
CA GLN A 17 4.43 12.13 1.06
C GLN A 17 3.17 13.01 1.07
N ASN A 18 3.35 14.29 0.77
CA ASN A 18 2.24 15.23 0.66
C ASN A 18 1.19 14.70 -0.32
N ARG A 19 -0.10 14.94 -0.02
CA ARG A 19 -1.20 14.57 -0.90
C ARG A 19 -1.14 15.40 -2.19
N GLU A 20 -0.66 14.82 -3.27
CA GLU A 20 -0.60 15.47 -4.59
C GLU A 20 -1.82 15.11 -5.46
N SER A 21 -2.49 13.99 -5.15
CA SER A 21 -3.63 13.46 -5.90
C SER A 21 -4.74 12.95 -4.98
N TYR A 22 -5.93 12.72 -5.56
CA TYR A 22 -7.03 12.06 -4.86
C TYR A 22 -6.62 10.69 -4.31
N ALA A 23 -5.82 9.93 -5.06
CA ALA A 23 -5.34 8.61 -4.66
C ALA A 23 -4.44 8.64 -3.41
N ASP A 24 -3.80 9.79 -3.12
CA ASP A 24 -2.99 9.96 -1.90
C ASP A 24 -3.84 10.23 -0.66
N SER A 25 -5.14 10.52 -0.83
CA SER A 25 -6.05 10.67 0.31
C SER A 25 -6.20 9.37 1.11
N PHE A 26 -5.93 8.22 0.49
CA PHE A 26 -5.99 6.88 1.07
C PHE A 26 -4.68 6.44 1.74
N ASN A 27 -3.63 7.26 1.75
CA ASN A 27 -2.33 6.86 2.31
C ASN A 27 -2.43 6.47 3.79
N ASP A 28 -3.21 7.24 4.55
CA ASP A 28 -3.38 7.02 5.99
C ASP A 28 -4.15 5.71 6.24
N ASP A 29 -5.19 5.43 5.46
CA ASP A 29 -5.95 4.18 5.57
C ASP A 29 -5.10 2.97 5.18
N ILE A 30 -4.35 3.07 4.06
CA ILE A 30 -3.41 2.01 3.64
C ILE A 30 -2.38 1.76 4.73
N TYR A 31 -1.86 2.80 5.39
CA TYR A 31 -0.92 2.67 6.50
C TYR A 31 -1.55 1.88 7.66
N ILE A 32 -2.73 2.29 8.12
CA ILE A 32 -3.44 1.68 9.27
C ILE A 32 -3.74 0.21 8.98
N ILE A 33 -4.30 -0.09 7.81
CA ILE A 33 -4.65 -1.46 7.45
C ILE A 33 -3.40 -2.31 7.30
N SER A 34 -2.34 -1.78 6.68
CA SER A 34 -1.07 -2.51 6.52
C SER A 34 -0.40 -2.84 7.86
N GLU A 35 -0.60 -2.01 8.89
CA GLU A 35 -0.12 -2.25 10.26
C GLU A 35 -0.75 -3.53 10.86
N ASN A 36 -2.02 -3.81 10.57
CA ASN A 36 -2.70 -5.04 11.01
C ASN A 36 -2.07 -6.33 10.44
N TYR A 37 -1.29 -6.21 9.36
CA TYR A 37 -0.59 -7.33 8.71
C TYR A 37 0.90 -7.40 9.04
N ASP A 38 1.37 -6.62 10.01
CA ASP A 38 2.80 -6.47 10.35
C ASP A 38 3.69 -6.16 9.13
N TYR A 39 3.10 -5.60 8.07
CA TYR A 39 3.73 -5.37 6.77
C TYR A 39 4.37 -6.61 6.13
N LEU A 40 3.96 -7.83 6.49
CA LEU A 40 4.58 -9.08 6.02
C LEU A 40 4.52 -9.24 4.49
N PHE A 41 3.55 -8.62 3.81
CA PHE A 41 3.48 -8.59 2.35
C PHE A 41 4.71 -7.96 1.68
N LEU A 42 5.44 -7.08 2.38
CA LEU A 42 6.69 -6.50 1.89
C LEU A 42 7.80 -7.55 1.72
N GLU A 43 7.72 -8.71 2.38
CA GLU A 43 8.71 -9.78 2.20
C GLU A 43 8.79 -10.24 0.75
N LYS A 44 7.64 -10.27 0.05
CA LYS A 44 7.51 -10.68 -1.36
C LYS A 44 8.15 -9.70 -2.35
N LEU A 45 8.36 -8.44 -1.95
CA LEU A 45 8.86 -7.35 -2.82
C LEU A 45 10.38 -7.24 -2.73
N ASN A 46 11.07 -7.02 -3.84
CA ASN A 46 12.53 -7.16 -3.96
C ASN A 46 13.28 -5.84 -4.14
N SER A 47 12.58 -4.81 -4.62
CA SER A 47 13.15 -3.52 -4.99
C SER A 47 12.25 -2.36 -4.57
N GLU A 48 12.83 -1.16 -4.54
CA GLU A 48 12.09 0.09 -4.30
C GLU A 48 11.02 0.33 -5.38
N GLU A 49 11.35 -0.01 -6.63
CA GLU A 49 10.43 0.11 -7.76
C GLU A 49 9.23 -0.84 -7.61
N GLU A 50 9.44 -2.07 -7.14
CA GLU A 50 8.35 -3.00 -6.84
C GLU A 50 7.43 -2.47 -5.74
N ILE A 51 7.98 -1.87 -4.69
CA ILE A 51 7.18 -1.25 -3.61
C ILE A 51 6.35 -0.08 -4.15
N LYS A 52 6.95 0.82 -4.93
CA LYS A 52 6.24 1.93 -5.56
C LYS A 52 5.12 1.43 -6.47
N ASN A 53 5.42 0.44 -7.32
CA ASN A 53 4.44 -0.15 -8.23
C ASN A 53 3.31 -0.86 -7.48
N TRP A 54 3.60 -1.52 -6.37
CA TRP A 54 2.61 -2.17 -5.52
C TRP A 54 1.65 -1.15 -4.90
N ILE A 55 2.17 -0.08 -4.30
CA ILE A 55 1.35 1.01 -3.72
C ILE A 55 0.50 1.69 -4.79
N ASN A 56 1.09 2.00 -5.95
CA ASN A 56 0.36 2.66 -7.05
C ASN A 56 -0.76 1.78 -7.61
N LYS A 57 -0.55 0.46 -7.70
CA LYS A 57 -1.59 -0.48 -8.11
C LYS A 57 -2.72 -0.57 -7.08
N LEU A 58 -2.38 -0.63 -5.79
CA LEU A 58 -3.37 -0.61 -4.72
C LEU A 58 -4.23 0.65 -4.78
N LYS A 59 -3.58 1.83 -4.85
CA LYS A 59 -4.25 3.12 -5.02
C LYS A 59 -5.15 3.15 -6.25
N SER A 60 -4.68 2.67 -7.38
CA SER A 60 -5.49 2.58 -8.60
C SER A 60 -6.70 1.67 -8.39
N ARG A 61 -6.56 0.56 -7.67
CA ARG A 61 -7.66 -0.35 -7.36
C ARG A 61 -8.70 0.32 -6.46
N ILE A 62 -8.26 1.04 -5.42
CA ILE A 62 -9.15 1.81 -4.53
C ILE A 62 -9.92 2.86 -5.33
N VAL A 63 -9.25 3.61 -6.21
CA VAL A 63 -9.89 4.62 -7.06
C VAL A 63 -10.88 4.01 -8.07
N MET A 64 -10.60 2.80 -8.56
CA MET A 64 -11.45 2.10 -9.53
C MET A 64 -12.60 1.33 -8.89
N SER A 65 -12.51 1.01 -7.60
CA SER A 65 -13.61 0.41 -6.87
C SER A 65 -14.75 1.43 -6.76
N GLU A 66 -15.94 1.02 -7.19
CA GLU A 66 -17.17 1.80 -7.07
C GLU A 66 -17.54 1.96 -5.56
N ASP A 67 -18.32 3.00 -5.23
CA ASP A 67 -18.63 3.48 -3.86
C ASP A 67 -19.15 2.43 -2.85
N ASP A 68 -19.49 1.21 -3.29
CA ASP A 68 -20.08 0.16 -2.45
C ASP A 68 -19.05 -0.71 -1.71
N ALA A 69 -17.78 -0.73 -2.13
CA ALA A 69 -16.74 -1.55 -1.49
C ALA A 69 -16.03 -0.79 -0.36
N LEU A 70 -15.95 -1.40 0.84
CA LEU A 70 -15.17 -0.81 1.94
C LEU A 70 -13.69 -0.79 1.57
N LEU A 71 -13.01 0.32 1.87
CA LEU A 71 -11.59 0.47 1.59
C LEU A 71 -10.76 -0.65 2.26
N GLU A 72 -11.12 -1.01 3.50
CA GLU A 72 -10.53 -2.13 4.24
C GLU A 72 -10.61 -3.43 3.43
N ASP A 73 -11.79 -3.81 2.93
CA ASP A 73 -11.97 -5.02 2.11
C ASP A 73 -11.08 -5.01 0.85
N ILE A 74 -10.89 -3.84 0.22
CA ILE A 74 -10.06 -3.71 -0.99
C ILE A 74 -8.57 -3.91 -0.65
N VAL A 75 -8.10 -3.30 0.44
CA VAL A 75 -6.71 -3.39 0.88
C VAL A 75 -6.40 -4.79 1.40
N ASP A 76 -7.29 -5.37 2.21
CA ASP A 76 -7.20 -6.72 2.76
C ASP A 76 -7.10 -7.75 1.63
N ASP A 77 -8.02 -7.70 0.66
CA ASP A 77 -7.98 -8.59 -0.50
C ASP A 77 -6.67 -8.41 -1.29
N TYR A 78 -6.20 -7.18 -1.47
CA TYR A 78 -4.95 -6.93 -2.19
C TYR A 78 -3.71 -7.48 -1.45
N ILE A 79 -3.68 -7.41 -0.12
CA ILE A 79 -2.60 -7.95 0.71
C ILE A 79 -2.64 -9.49 0.74
N MET A 80 -3.83 -10.07 0.86
CA MET A 80 -4.04 -11.52 1.00
C MET A 80 -3.93 -12.28 -0.32
N CYS A 81 -4.47 -11.72 -1.41
CA CYS A 81 -4.55 -12.36 -2.72
C CYS A 81 -3.46 -11.88 -3.71
N GLY A 82 -2.70 -10.83 -3.36
CA GLY A 82 -1.65 -10.22 -4.18
C GLY A 82 -0.28 -10.89 -4.13
#